data_AF-A0A6A9SKI9-F1
#
_entry.id   AF-A0A6A9SKI9-F1
#
_cell.length_a   1.000
_cell.length_b   1.000
_cell.length_c   1.000
_cell.angle_alpha   90.00
_cell.angle_beta   90.00
_cell.angle_gamma   90.00
#
_symmetry.space_group_name_H-M   'P 1'
#
loop_
_entity.id
_entity.type
_entity.pdbx_description
1 polymer ?
#
loop_
_entity_poly.entity_id
_entity_poly.type
_entity_poly.pdbx_seq_one_letter_code
_entity_poly.pdbx_strand_id
1 'polypeptide(L)'
;MGDEFTVSGRVTYGDGVAAVGLTAMAVDADSSPDDPLGAMAVRPDGSFELSASQADLGGPQEGTPETHLYLFRDGSLLHHQEVDANPTATVEITVDRPTEPSMDDMVDAMCNMHHGMSDQRGMNNTPRDPFHPGHGRFGRMFPYLEAADHDVSFLQELGKPGGPLDETTHDRSVGESSVPAGFAILGQFIDHDITLDPLSSLAQRNDPDALRNFRTPHLDLDSVYGSGPETSPYLYESPLQGGNHERLLVATDGRADVPRNAEAVALIGDHRNDENHLISQFQYAMLEFHNAIIEWVGEDCKDAFEHANQLARWHYHWIVLEEFLPTVCDPDVVDDIREERHHYTVGQSTEPYLPIEFAGAAYRYGHSQIREQYRVNEHTEKALFGHGDDAFGMGFEAPSAEDAVDWRYLFDLKDPAITPQRARAIDSLMSPDLLDLPFIGSGDWRASLASRNLVRGYRLGLPSGQAIARAMGLDPLSNAELGFDEILDAHDQHPDTEAPLWYYVLAEARVASGGDHLGPVGSRIVAETLVGLIGSDPSSFLTVQPGWTPSLPAPNSGQDDFSVADLLEFALGED
;
A
#
# COMPACT_ATOMS: atom_id res chain seq x y z
N MET A 1 -6.22 -45.43 -38.99
CA MET A 1 -5.42 -44.70 -37.99
C MET A 1 -5.46 -43.28 -38.48
N GLY A 2 -6.06 -42.38 -37.71
CA GLY A 2 -5.98 -40.96 -38.07
C GLY A 2 -4.53 -40.52 -37.90
N ASP A 3 -4.01 -39.76 -38.85
CA ASP A 3 -2.68 -39.20 -38.77
C ASP A 3 -2.72 -38.07 -37.71
N GLU A 4 -2.42 -38.46 -36.47
CA GLU A 4 -2.23 -37.54 -35.34
C GLU A 4 -0.75 -37.19 -35.25
N PHE A 5 -0.46 -35.90 -35.22
CA PHE A 5 0.88 -35.35 -35.13
C PHE A 5 1.14 -35.02 -33.67
N THR A 6 2.19 -35.62 -33.09
CA THR A 6 2.53 -35.44 -31.68
C THR A 6 3.96 -34.95 -31.56
N VAL A 7 4.15 -33.90 -30.77
CA VAL A 7 5.45 -33.45 -30.29
C VAL A 7 5.49 -33.71 -28.79
N SER A 8 6.38 -34.60 -28.36
CA SER A 8 6.60 -34.89 -26.95
C SER A 8 8.06 -34.68 -26.58
N GLY A 9 8.31 -34.37 -25.32
CA GLY A 9 9.68 -34.14 -24.87
C GLY A 9 9.80 -33.83 -23.40
N ARG A 10 11.02 -33.55 -22.99
CA ARG A 10 11.38 -33.15 -21.64
C ARG A 10 12.26 -31.92 -21.66
N VAL A 11 11.98 -30.99 -20.75
CA VAL A 11 12.75 -29.77 -20.55
C VAL A 11 13.43 -29.81 -19.18
N THR A 12 14.74 -29.64 -19.16
CA THR A 12 15.57 -29.64 -17.96
C THR A 12 16.49 -28.44 -17.93
N TYR A 13 17.00 -28.10 -16.74
CA TYR A 13 18.14 -27.20 -16.59
C TYR A 13 19.46 -27.95 -16.78
N GLY A 14 20.57 -27.20 -16.90
CA GLY A 14 21.91 -27.78 -17.07
C GLY A 14 22.37 -28.75 -15.96
N ASP A 15 21.69 -28.77 -14.80
CA ASP A 15 21.93 -29.71 -13.70
C ASP A 15 20.97 -30.91 -13.68
N GLY A 16 20.11 -31.05 -14.70
CA GLY A 16 19.18 -32.15 -14.86
C GLY A 16 17.86 -32.02 -14.10
N VAL A 17 17.63 -30.92 -13.38
CA VAL A 17 16.34 -30.63 -12.73
C VAL A 17 15.30 -30.23 -13.78
N ALA A 18 14.04 -30.66 -13.61
CA ALA A 18 12.94 -30.29 -14.50
C ALA A 18 12.73 -28.77 -14.55
N ALA A 19 12.63 -28.22 -15.77
CA ALA A 19 12.42 -26.80 -15.99
C ALA A 19 10.94 -26.42 -15.89
N VAL A 20 10.44 -26.41 -14.66
CA VAL A 20 9.05 -26.03 -14.33
C VAL A 20 8.81 -24.52 -14.52
N GLY A 21 7.54 -24.12 -14.72
CA GLY A 21 7.16 -22.73 -14.99
C GLY A 21 7.37 -22.28 -16.44
N LEU A 22 7.68 -23.21 -17.34
CA LEU A 22 7.76 -22.97 -18.78
C LEU A 22 6.46 -23.33 -19.49
N THR A 23 6.20 -22.67 -20.61
CA THR A 23 5.14 -23.02 -21.56
C THR A 23 5.79 -23.53 -22.85
N ALA A 24 5.48 -24.78 -23.24
CA ALA A 24 5.85 -25.35 -24.52
C ALA A 24 4.73 -25.10 -25.55
N MET A 25 5.09 -24.61 -26.72
CA MET A 25 4.16 -24.35 -27.82
C MET A 25 4.72 -24.92 -29.12
N ALA A 26 3.92 -25.70 -29.84
CA ALA A 26 4.26 -26.22 -31.16
C ALA A 26 3.34 -25.60 -32.21
N VAL A 27 3.90 -25.20 -33.33
CA VAL A 27 3.17 -24.63 -34.47
C VAL A 27 3.67 -25.26 -35.76
N ASP A 28 2.79 -25.37 -36.74
CA ASP A 28 3.15 -25.67 -38.13
C ASP A 28 3.52 -24.36 -38.84
N ALA A 29 4.72 -24.27 -39.40
CA ALA A 29 5.25 -23.04 -40.00
C ALA A 29 5.23 -23.06 -41.54
N ASP A 30 4.24 -23.73 -42.12
CA ASP A 30 4.09 -23.83 -43.58
C ASP A 30 3.81 -22.44 -44.23
N SER A 31 3.63 -22.38 -45.56
CA SER A 31 3.48 -21.11 -46.28
C SER A 31 2.13 -20.38 -46.06
N SER A 32 1.31 -20.86 -45.12
CA SER A 32 -0.01 -20.38 -44.71
C SER A 32 0.08 -19.66 -43.34
N PRO A 33 -1.01 -19.19 -42.70
CA PRO A 33 -0.94 -18.72 -41.31
C PRO A 33 -0.48 -19.84 -40.38
N ASP A 34 0.48 -19.58 -39.48
CA ASP A 34 1.00 -20.59 -38.53
C ASP A 34 -0.13 -21.22 -37.70
N ASP A 35 -0.47 -22.48 -37.99
CA ASP A 35 -1.52 -23.21 -37.27
C ASP A 35 -0.92 -23.87 -36.01
N PRO A 36 -1.40 -23.53 -34.79
CA PRO A 36 -0.82 -24.06 -33.57
C PRO A 36 -1.22 -25.53 -33.38
N LEU A 37 -0.24 -26.42 -33.26
CA LEU A 37 -0.45 -27.80 -32.79
C LEU A 37 -0.92 -27.79 -31.32
N GLY A 38 -0.52 -26.77 -30.56
CA GLY A 38 -1.01 -26.53 -29.20
C GLY A 38 0.02 -25.83 -28.33
N ALA A 39 -0.41 -25.46 -27.13
CA ALA A 39 0.47 -24.94 -26.08
C ALA A 39 0.10 -25.53 -24.72
N MET A 40 1.09 -25.82 -23.89
CA MET A 40 0.88 -26.29 -22.53
C MET A 40 2.01 -25.90 -21.59
N ALA A 41 1.71 -25.81 -20.30
CA ALA A 41 2.74 -25.73 -19.27
C ALA A 41 3.54 -27.04 -19.21
N VAL A 42 4.86 -26.92 -19.08
CA VAL A 42 5.75 -28.06 -18.81
C VAL A 42 5.36 -28.67 -17.47
N ARG A 43 5.16 -29.99 -17.44
CA ARG A 43 4.71 -30.72 -16.25
C ARG A 43 5.79 -30.71 -15.15
N PRO A 44 5.44 -31.00 -13.89
CA PRO A 44 6.40 -31.00 -12.77
C PRO A 44 7.61 -31.94 -12.95
N ASP A 45 7.46 -33.00 -13.76
CA ASP A 45 8.55 -33.92 -14.08
C ASP A 45 9.42 -33.47 -15.28
N GLY A 46 9.11 -32.30 -15.84
CA GLY A 46 9.77 -31.69 -16.99
C GLY A 46 9.16 -32.09 -18.33
N SER A 47 8.15 -32.96 -18.37
CA SER A 47 7.59 -33.46 -19.63
C SER A 47 6.57 -32.51 -20.26
N PHE A 48 6.43 -32.56 -21.58
CA PHE A 48 5.34 -31.96 -22.33
C PHE A 48 4.92 -32.90 -23.48
N GLU A 49 3.66 -32.78 -23.89
CA GLU A 49 3.11 -33.53 -25.04
C GLU A 49 2.02 -32.67 -25.69
N LEU A 50 2.24 -32.33 -26.95
CA LEU A 50 1.33 -31.53 -27.77
C LEU A 50 0.91 -32.39 -28.95
N SER A 51 -0.39 -32.52 -29.19
CA SER A 51 -0.90 -33.26 -30.35
C SER A 51 -2.00 -32.50 -31.08
N ALA A 52 -2.01 -32.67 -32.40
CA ALA A 52 -3.03 -32.14 -33.29
C ALA A 52 -3.41 -33.20 -34.33
N SER A 53 -4.68 -33.23 -34.72
CA SER A 53 -5.11 -34.08 -35.82
C SER A 53 -4.84 -33.40 -37.16
N GLN A 54 -4.69 -34.17 -38.24
CA GLN A 54 -4.61 -33.61 -39.58
C GLN A 54 -5.81 -32.71 -39.97
N ALA A 55 -6.96 -32.82 -39.29
CA ALA A 55 -8.08 -31.91 -39.52
C ALA A 55 -7.91 -30.55 -38.83
N ASP A 56 -7.11 -30.49 -37.76
CA ASP A 56 -6.80 -29.26 -37.03
C ASP A 56 -5.74 -28.42 -37.76
N LEU A 57 -4.89 -29.09 -38.56
CA LEU A 57 -3.82 -28.50 -39.39
C LEU A 57 -4.26 -28.43 -40.87
N GLY A 58 -5.34 -27.69 -41.15
CA GLY A 58 -5.78 -27.37 -42.52
C GLY A 58 -6.30 -28.52 -43.41
N GLY A 59 -6.19 -29.78 -43.00
CA GLY A 59 -6.71 -30.95 -43.71
C GLY A 59 -5.68 -31.66 -44.61
N PRO A 60 -6.09 -32.69 -45.38
CA PRO A 60 -5.17 -33.61 -46.06
C PRO A 60 -4.39 -33.00 -47.24
N GLN A 61 -4.53 -31.70 -47.52
CA GLN A 61 -3.79 -31.01 -48.58
C GLN A 61 -2.47 -30.38 -48.09
N GLU A 62 -2.26 -30.23 -46.77
CA GLU A 62 -1.07 -29.56 -46.20
C GLU A 62 0.16 -30.46 -46.07
N GLY A 63 -0.02 -31.79 -46.12
CA GLY A 63 1.10 -32.73 -46.09
C GLY A 63 1.59 -33.04 -44.67
N THR A 64 2.92 -33.18 -44.49
CA THR A 64 3.53 -33.38 -43.17
C THR A 64 3.93 -32.00 -42.62
N PRO A 65 3.53 -31.63 -41.39
CA PRO A 65 3.77 -30.30 -40.84
C PRO A 65 5.27 -30.02 -40.63
N GLU A 66 5.69 -28.79 -40.93
CA GLU A 66 7.03 -28.26 -40.60
C GLU A 66 6.95 -27.69 -39.18
N THR A 67 7.13 -28.56 -38.19
CA THR A 67 6.80 -28.22 -36.80
C THR A 67 7.94 -27.49 -36.09
N HIS A 68 7.63 -26.30 -35.57
CA HIS A 68 8.52 -25.55 -34.70
C HIS A 68 8.05 -25.60 -33.25
N LEU A 69 8.97 -25.90 -32.35
CA LEU A 69 8.74 -25.90 -30.90
C LEU A 69 9.38 -24.67 -30.27
N TYR A 70 8.58 -23.96 -29.48
CA TYR A 70 8.96 -22.78 -28.72
C TYR A 70 8.77 -23.04 -27.22
N LEU A 71 9.73 -22.61 -26.41
CA LEU A 71 9.61 -22.61 -24.95
C LEU A 71 9.61 -21.18 -24.42
N PHE A 72 8.58 -20.83 -23.66
CA PHE A 72 8.40 -19.50 -23.08
C PHE A 72 8.47 -19.52 -21.55
N ARG A 73 8.95 -18.42 -20.98
CA ARG A 73 8.81 -18.06 -19.56
C ARG A 73 8.28 -16.64 -19.46
N ASP A 74 7.16 -16.44 -18.78
CA ASP A 74 6.56 -15.12 -18.56
C ASP A 74 6.38 -14.28 -19.84
N GLY A 75 6.14 -14.95 -20.98
CA GLY A 75 6.01 -14.32 -22.30
C GLY A 75 7.31 -14.10 -23.07
N SER A 76 8.47 -14.33 -22.45
CA SER A 76 9.78 -14.28 -23.10
C SER A 76 10.15 -15.63 -23.71
N LEU A 77 10.62 -15.63 -24.97
CA LEU A 77 11.10 -16.83 -25.66
C LEU A 77 12.47 -17.24 -25.11
N LEU A 78 12.58 -18.46 -24.59
CA LEU A 78 13.84 -19.02 -24.07
C LEU A 78 14.53 -19.96 -25.05
N HIS A 79 13.76 -20.73 -25.82
CA HIS A 79 14.29 -21.74 -26.72
C HIS A 79 13.38 -21.91 -27.93
N HIS A 80 13.98 -22.12 -29.10
CA HIS A 80 13.28 -22.39 -30.35
C HIS A 80 14.07 -23.41 -31.17
N GLN A 81 13.38 -24.44 -31.68
CA GLN A 81 13.96 -25.38 -32.63
C GLN A 81 12.88 -26.03 -33.51
N GLU A 82 13.30 -26.49 -34.68
CA GLU A 82 12.51 -27.38 -35.54
C GLU A 82 12.48 -28.80 -34.94
N VAL A 83 11.32 -29.46 -34.99
CA VAL A 83 11.10 -30.79 -34.43
C VAL A 83 10.26 -31.65 -35.37
N ASP A 84 10.53 -32.96 -35.39
CA ASP A 84 9.67 -33.90 -36.12
C ASP A 84 8.43 -34.22 -35.27
N ALA A 85 7.24 -33.89 -35.77
CA ALA A 85 5.98 -34.30 -35.15
C ALA A 85 5.72 -35.81 -35.44
N ASN A 86 6.19 -36.67 -34.54
CA ASN A 86 6.09 -38.12 -34.65
C ASN A 86 5.67 -38.73 -33.30
N PRO A 87 4.64 -39.60 -33.27
CA PRO A 87 4.16 -40.27 -32.05
C PRO A 87 5.22 -41.05 -31.25
N THR A 88 6.37 -41.35 -31.83
CA THR A 88 7.45 -42.11 -31.18
C THR A 88 8.73 -41.30 -30.93
N ALA A 89 8.78 -40.03 -31.36
CA ALA A 89 9.93 -39.16 -31.14
C ALA A 89 9.75 -38.34 -29.86
N THR A 90 10.81 -38.27 -29.04
CA THR A 90 10.88 -37.45 -27.84
C THR A 90 12.06 -36.49 -27.95
N VAL A 91 11.84 -35.22 -27.64
CA VAL A 91 12.89 -34.19 -27.66
C VAL A 91 13.37 -33.91 -26.24
N GLU A 92 14.67 -33.93 -26.02
CA GLU A 92 15.30 -33.49 -24.76
C GLU A 92 15.86 -32.09 -24.94
N ILE A 93 15.40 -31.15 -24.11
CA ILE A 93 15.78 -29.74 -24.20
C ILE A 93 16.42 -29.33 -22.88
N THR A 94 17.58 -28.68 -22.96
CA THR A 94 18.24 -28.06 -21.83
C THR A 94 18.13 -26.55 -21.96
N VAL A 95 17.57 -25.89 -20.96
CA VAL A 95 17.43 -24.43 -20.88
C VAL A 95 18.25 -23.88 -19.73
N ASP A 96 18.67 -22.63 -19.83
CA ASP A 96 19.38 -21.97 -18.74
C ASP A 96 18.44 -21.66 -17.57
N ARG A 97 18.97 -21.77 -16.35
CA ARG A 97 18.27 -21.24 -15.17
C ARG A 97 18.17 -19.72 -15.33
N PRO A 98 17.08 -19.10 -14.83
CA PRO A 98 17.13 -17.66 -14.64
C PRO A 98 18.36 -17.38 -13.76
N THR A 99 19.19 -16.43 -14.18
CA THR A 99 20.19 -15.86 -13.29
C THR A 99 19.49 -15.40 -12.02
N GLU A 100 20.18 -15.40 -10.89
CA GLU A 100 19.71 -14.67 -9.71
C GLU A 100 19.19 -13.30 -10.17
N PRO A 101 18.04 -12.84 -9.63
CA PRO A 101 17.51 -11.54 -10.02
C PRO A 101 18.65 -10.53 -9.92
N SER A 102 18.84 -9.75 -10.98
CA SER A 102 19.89 -8.73 -10.95
C SER A 102 19.64 -7.79 -9.79
N MET A 103 20.67 -7.07 -9.34
CA MET A 103 20.46 -6.05 -8.31
C MET A 103 19.36 -5.06 -8.73
N ASP A 104 19.24 -4.78 -10.04
CA ASP A 104 18.17 -3.94 -10.60
C ASP A 104 16.80 -4.61 -10.50
N ASP A 105 16.67 -5.92 -10.77
CA ASP A 105 15.39 -6.65 -10.62
C ASP A 105 14.95 -6.74 -9.15
N MET A 106 15.90 -6.91 -8.23
CA MET A 106 15.65 -6.89 -6.80
C MET A 106 15.24 -5.50 -6.33
N VAL A 107 15.93 -4.46 -6.81
CA VAL A 107 15.61 -3.05 -6.54
C VAL A 107 14.21 -2.72 -7.05
N ASP A 108 13.85 -3.11 -8.27
CA ASP A 108 12.52 -2.87 -8.83
C ASP A 108 11.43 -3.63 -8.06
N ALA A 109 11.70 -4.86 -7.62
CA ALA A 109 10.79 -5.60 -6.76
C ALA A 109 10.60 -4.90 -5.40
N MET A 110 11.69 -4.49 -4.74
CA MET A 110 11.66 -3.75 -3.48
C MET A 110 10.94 -2.40 -3.62
N CYS A 111 11.19 -1.66 -4.70
CA CYS A 111 10.51 -0.40 -5.00
C CYS A 111 8.99 -0.59 -5.13
N ASN A 112 8.54 -1.72 -5.68
CA ASN A 112 7.10 -1.98 -5.83
C ASN A 112 6.43 -2.39 -4.51
N MET A 113 7.20 -2.85 -3.52
CA MET A 113 6.69 -3.28 -2.21
C MET A 113 6.55 -2.16 -1.18
N HIS A 114 7.26 -1.03 -1.35
CA HIS A 114 7.21 0.08 -0.38
C HIS A 114 6.03 1.03 -0.61
N HIS A 115 5.50 1.56 0.49
CA HIS A 115 4.44 2.57 0.52
C HIS A 115 4.80 3.79 -0.34
N GLY A 116 3.79 4.30 -1.05
CA GLY A 116 3.94 5.47 -1.90
C GLY A 116 4.67 5.25 -3.23
N MET A 117 5.23 4.07 -3.49
CA MET A 117 6.08 3.83 -4.67
C MET A 117 5.38 3.12 -5.84
N SER A 118 4.42 2.24 -5.61
CA SER A 118 3.66 1.54 -6.66
C SER A 118 2.37 2.29 -7.04
N ASP A 119 2.00 2.27 -8.33
CA ASP A 119 0.70 2.78 -8.82
C ASP A 119 -0.42 1.83 -8.40
N GLN A 120 -1.45 2.36 -7.72
CA GLN A 120 -2.63 1.58 -7.34
C GLN A 120 -3.52 1.35 -8.56
N ARG A 121 -3.86 0.08 -8.81
CA ARG A 121 -4.69 -0.34 -9.96
C ARG A 121 -6.02 0.42 -9.95
N GLY A 122 -6.43 0.93 -11.11
CA GLY A 122 -7.65 1.73 -11.28
C GLY A 122 -7.55 3.21 -10.92
N MET A 123 -6.54 3.64 -10.15
CA MET A 123 -6.40 5.05 -9.74
C MET A 123 -6.23 5.98 -10.95
N ASN A 124 -5.43 5.56 -11.93
CA ASN A 124 -5.15 6.32 -13.16
C ASN A 124 -6.31 6.35 -14.17
N ASN A 125 -7.35 5.51 -13.99
CA ASN A 125 -8.49 5.45 -14.92
C ASN A 125 -9.79 6.04 -14.32
N THR A 126 -9.66 6.90 -13.31
CA THR A 126 -10.79 7.57 -12.67
C THR A 126 -11.46 8.57 -13.64
N PRO A 127 -12.73 8.34 -14.04
CA PRO A 127 -13.42 9.20 -15.00
C PRO A 127 -13.51 10.66 -14.52
N ARG A 128 -13.55 11.59 -15.48
CA ARG A 128 -13.81 13.02 -15.22
C ARG A 128 -15.27 13.41 -15.48
N ASP A 129 -16.14 12.45 -15.75
CA ASP A 129 -17.56 12.73 -16.03
C ASP A 129 -18.27 13.11 -14.71
N PRO A 130 -18.80 14.34 -14.56
CA PRO A 130 -19.51 14.76 -13.36
C PRO A 130 -20.77 13.94 -13.07
N PHE A 131 -21.31 13.24 -14.08
CA PHE A 131 -22.51 12.40 -13.95
C PHE A 131 -22.18 10.91 -13.75
N HIS A 132 -20.92 10.53 -13.83
CA HIS A 132 -20.39 9.19 -13.55
C HIS A 132 -19.01 9.36 -12.89
N PRO A 133 -18.94 9.67 -11.58
CA PRO A 133 -17.69 9.96 -10.87
C PRO A 133 -16.70 8.78 -10.75
N GLY A 134 -16.95 7.67 -11.46
CA GLY A 134 -16.26 6.40 -11.36
C GLY A 134 -17.09 5.41 -10.56
N HIS A 135 -17.43 4.27 -11.17
CA HIS A 135 -17.88 3.07 -10.45
C HIS A 135 -16.71 2.10 -10.49
N GLY A 136 -15.87 2.18 -9.46
CA GLY A 136 -14.59 1.51 -9.34
C GLY A 136 -13.99 1.85 -7.97
N ARG A 137 -12.76 1.38 -7.73
CA ARG A 137 -12.08 1.59 -6.46
C ARG A 137 -11.82 3.06 -6.11
N PHE A 138 -11.55 3.88 -7.12
CA PHE A 138 -11.21 5.30 -6.98
C PHE A 138 -12.26 6.19 -7.64
N GLY A 139 -12.41 7.39 -7.10
CA GLY A 139 -13.30 8.43 -7.61
C GLY A 139 -12.74 9.83 -7.37
N ARG A 140 -13.50 10.86 -7.74
CA ARG A 140 -13.12 12.27 -7.53
C ARG A 140 -14.05 12.91 -6.51
N MET A 141 -13.48 13.55 -5.49
CA MET A 141 -14.25 14.38 -4.57
C MET A 141 -14.74 15.66 -5.25
N PHE A 142 -13.97 16.19 -6.21
CA PHE A 142 -14.32 17.40 -6.97
C PHE A 142 -14.35 17.13 -8.48
N PRO A 143 -15.32 16.32 -8.98
CA PRO A 143 -15.32 15.86 -10.38
C PRO A 143 -15.50 16.96 -11.41
N TYR A 144 -15.99 18.13 -11.00
CA TYR A 144 -16.24 19.31 -11.84
C TYR A 144 -15.03 20.26 -11.95
N LEU A 145 -13.94 20.00 -11.24
CA LEU A 145 -12.73 20.82 -11.34
C LEU A 145 -11.80 20.34 -12.46
N GLU A 146 -11.24 21.31 -13.18
CA GLU A 146 -10.20 21.07 -14.17
C GLU A 146 -8.89 20.66 -13.48
N ALA A 147 -8.05 19.89 -14.18
CA ALA A 147 -6.72 19.55 -13.69
C ALA A 147 -5.85 20.81 -13.65
N ALA A 148 -4.92 20.87 -12.70
CA ALA A 148 -3.88 21.88 -12.74
C ALA A 148 -2.96 21.63 -13.95
N ASP A 149 -2.71 22.68 -14.74
CA ASP A 149 -1.85 22.62 -15.92
C ASP A 149 -0.42 22.97 -15.53
N HIS A 150 0.36 21.93 -15.25
CA HIS A 150 1.78 22.05 -14.89
C HIS A 150 2.65 21.31 -15.90
N ASP A 151 3.77 21.92 -16.27
CA ASP A 151 4.80 21.20 -17.00
C ASP A 151 5.42 20.10 -16.13
N VAL A 152 5.54 18.89 -16.67
CA VAL A 152 6.07 17.73 -15.92
C VAL A 152 7.52 17.94 -15.52
N SER A 153 8.34 18.59 -16.36
CA SER A 153 9.74 18.85 -16.02
C SER A 153 9.85 19.87 -14.89
N PHE A 154 8.97 20.86 -14.83
CA PHE A 154 8.86 21.76 -13.68
C PHE A 154 8.55 20.98 -12.38
N LEU A 155 7.56 20.09 -12.39
CA LEU A 155 7.22 19.27 -11.22
C LEU A 155 8.36 18.34 -10.77
N GLN A 156 9.14 17.82 -11.70
CA GLN A 156 10.32 17.01 -11.39
C GLN A 156 11.40 17.85 -10.68
N GLU A 157 11.61 19.07 -11.14
CA GLU A 157 12.61 20.01 -10.62
C GLU A 157 12.27 20.53 -9.22
N LEU A 158 10.99 20.61 -8.86
CA LEU A 158 10.55 20.99 -7.51
C LEU A 158 11.12 20.04 -6.45
N GLY A 159 10.94 18.74 -6.66
CA GLY A 159 11.24 17.71 -5.67
C GLY A 159 12.65 17.12 -5.76
N LYS A 160 13.48 17.50 -6.72
CA LYS A 160 14.81 16.87 -6.84
C LYS A 160 15.71 17.22 -5.63
N PRO A 161 16.73 16.40 -5.32
CA PRO A 161 17.79 16.80 -4.38
C PRO A 161 18.40 18.15 -4.77
N GLY A 162 18.52 19.06 -3.80
CA GLY A 162 18.93 20.45 -4.00
C GLY A 162 17.90 21.33 -4.73
N GLY A 163 16.66 20.85 -4.89
CA GLY A 163 15.54 21.61 -5.45
C GLY A 163 14.78 22.44 -4.40
N PRO A 164 13.73 23.18 -4.82
CA PRO A 164 12.94 24.04 -3.94
C PRO A 164 12.27 23.35 -2.75
N LEU A 165 12.04 22.04 -2.81
CA LEU A 165 11.43 21.29 -1.70
C LEU A 165 12.50 20.66 -0.78
N ASP A 166 13.79 20.84 -1.07
CA ASP A 166 14.89 20.36 -0.23
C ASP A 166 15.14 21.33 0.93
N GLU A 167 14.99 20.86 2.16
CA GLU A 167 15.19 21.70 3.33
C GLU A 167 16.62 22.27 3.44
N THR A 168 17.62 21.58 2.88
CA THR A 168 19.03 22.01 2.93
C THR A 168 19.32 23.23 2.06
N THR A 169 18.39 23.58 1.16
CA THR A 169 18.49 24.78 0.30
C THR A 169 17.91 26.03 0.95
N HIS A 170 17.37 25.92 2.18
CA HIS A 170 16.70 27.00 2.88
C HIS A 170 17.41 27.35 4.20
N ASP A 171 17.37 28.62 4.58
CA ASP A 171 17.93 29.11 5.86
C ASP A 171 17.02 28.82 7.08
N ARG A 172 15.94 28.04 6.89
CA ARG A 172 14.96 27.68 7.93
C ARG A 172 14.90 26.15 8.11
N SER A 173 14.76 25.71 9.36
CA SER A 173 14.43 24.31 9.68
C SER A 173 12.93 24.10 9.74
N VAL A 174 12.44 22.92 9.33
CA VAL A 174 11.02 22.53 9.45
C VAL A 174 10.55 22.46 10.91
N GLY A 175 11.40 21.99 11.84
CA GLY A 175 11.04 21.87 13.26
C GLY A 175 10.15 20.67 13.57
N GLU A 176 9.63 20.62 14.79
CA GLU A 176 8.77 19.55 15.31
C GLU A 176 7.35 20.07 15.56
N SER A 177 6.35 19.20 15.40
CA SER A 177 4.96 19.45 15.81
C SER A 177 4.74 19.07 17.28
N SER A 178 3.56 19.34 17.81
CA SER A 178 3.09 18.82 19.09
C SER A 178 2.62 17.37 19.00
N VAL A 179 2.43 16.84 17.80
CA VAL A 179 1.94 15.47 17.56
C VAL A 179 3.00 14.44 17.93
N PRO A 180 2.68 13.39 18.73
CA PRO A 180 3.61 12.28 18.96
C PRO A 180 3.98 11.56 17.67
N ALA A 181 5.24 11.14 17.54
CA ALA A 181 5.79 10.56 16.31
C ALA A 181 5.07 9.26 15.89
N GLY A 182 4.44 8.55 16.82
CA GLY A 182 3.64 7.36 16.55
C GLY A 182 2.43 7.61 15.65
N PHE A 183 1.88 8.82 15.61
CA PHE A 183 0.73 9.14 14.75
C PHE A 183 1.07 9.05 13.25
N ALA A 184 2.33 9.25 12.87
CA ALA A 184 2.76 9.01 11.48
C ALA A 184 2.69 7.51 11.12
N ILE A 185 3.00 6.63 12.08
CA ILE A 185 2.91 5.17 11.93
C ILE A 185 1.45 4.72 11.91
N LEU A 186 0.61 5.27 12.79
CA LEU A 186 -0.84 5.02 12.77
C LEU A 186 -1.47 5.48 11.46
N GLY A 187 -1.11 6.68 10.97
CA GLY A 187 -1.58 7.20 9.69
C GLY A 187 -1.20 6.30 8.51
N GLN A 188 0.02 5.76 8.55
CA GLN A 188 0.48 4.77 7.56
C GLN A 188 -0.32 3.46 7.63
N PHE A 189 -0.56 2.92 8.84
CA PHE A 189 -1.37 1.73 9.03
C PHE A 189 -2.79 1.91 8.47
N ILE A 190 -3.39 3.07 8.73
CA ILE A 190 -4.70 3.46 8.18
C ILE A 190 -4.67 3.49 6.64
N ASP A 191 -3.61 4.02 6.02
CA ASP A 191 -3.49 3.99 4.56
C ASP A 191 -3.46 2.55 4.03
N HIS A 192 -2.69 1.67 4.67
CA HIS A 192 -2.56 0.29 4.22
C HIS A 192 -3.90 -0.44 4.25
N ASP A 193 -4.69 -0.24 5.31
CA ASP A 193 -6.03 -0.83 5.48
C ASP A 193 -7.00 -0.40 4.36
N ILE A 194 -7.02 0.86 3.96
CA ILE A 194 -7.97 1.36 2.94
C ILE A 194 -7.47 1.18 1.49
N THR A 195 -6.18 0.92 1.27
CA THR A 195 -5.54 0.94 -0.06
C THR A 195 -5.04 -0.40 -0.61
N LEU A 196 -5.23 -1.53 0.06
CA LEU A 196 -4.79 -2.84 -0.45
C LEU A 196 -5.61 -3.34 -1.66
N ASP A 197 -4.96 -3.75 -2.75
CA ASP A 197 -5.60 -4.48 -3.86
C ASP A 197 -5.19 -5.96 -3.82
N PRO A 198 -6.06 -6.86 -3.30
CA PRO A 198 -5.69 -8.26 -3.09
C PRO A 198 -5.77 -9.12 -4.37
N LEU A 199 -6.11 -8.57 -5.54
CA LEU A 199 -6.25 -9.39 -6.75
C LEU A 199 -4.91 -9.92 -7.26
N SER A 200 -4.91 -11.17 -7.74
CA SER A 200 -3.73 -11.77 -8.39
C SER A 200 -3.35 -11.04 -9.68
N SER A 201 -2.07 -11.07 -10.06
CA SER A 201 -1.57 -10.42 -11.28
C SER A 201 -2.33 -10.83 -12.56
N LEU A 202 -2.81 -12.08 -12.64
CA LEU A 202 -3.63 -12.56 -13.75
C LEU A 202 -5.03 -11.91 -13.76
N ALA A 203 -5.65 -11.77 -12.59
CA ALA A 203 -6.92 -11.05 -12.45
C ALA A 203 -6.74 -9.54 -12.74
N GLN A 204 -5.63 -8.95 -12.28
CA GLN A 204 -5.25 -7.57 -12.57
C GLN A 204 -5.09 -7.32 -14.08
N ARG A 205 -4.50 -8.25 -14.85
CA ARG A 205 -4.40 -8.13 -16.32
C ARG A 205 -5.76 -8.15 -17.02
N ASN A 206 -6.73 -8.86 -16.46
CA ASN A 206 -8.08 -8.97 -17.04
C ASN A 206 -8.97 -7.77 -16.68
N ASP A 207 -8.64 -7.04 -15.62
CA ASP A 207 -9.30 -5.80 -15.21
C ASP A 207 -8.26 -4.78 -14.72
N PRO A 208 -7.46 -4.17 -15.61
CA PRO A 208 -6.37 -3.26 -15.23
C PRO A 208 -6.85 -1.97 -14.57
N ASP A 209 -8.13 -1.67 -14.70
CA ASP A 209 -8.74 -0.43 -14.22
C ASP A 209 -9.48 -0.61 -12.89
N ALA A 210 -9.43 -1.81 -12.30
CA ALA A 210 -10.15 -2.16 -11.07
C ALA A 210 -11.63 -1.74 -11.11
N LEU A 211 -12.28 -1.93 -12.26
CA LEU A 211 -13.70 -1.61 -12.46
C LEU A 211 -14.62 -2.72 -11.96
N ARG A 212 -14.08 -3.92 -11.67
CA ARG A 212 -14.83 -5.10 -11.24
C ARG A 212 -14.06 -5.86 -10.16
N ASN A 213 -14.76 -6.31 -9.11
CA ASN A 213 -14.21 -7.18 -8.07
C ASN A 213 -12.97 -6.60 -7.35
N PHE A 214 -13.03 -5.33 -6.94
CA PHE A 214 -12.05 -4.73 -6.04
C PHE A 214 -12.54 -4.83 -4.59
N ARG A 215 -11.61 -4.82 -3.64
CA ARG A 215 -11.96 -4.63 -2.24
C ARG A 215 -12.51 -3.22 -2.06
N THR A 216 -13.68 -3.09 -1.45
CA THR A 216 -14.21 -1.78 -1.03
C THR A 216 -13.21 -1.14 -0.05
N PRO A 217 -12.93 0.18 -0.14
CA PRO A 217 -11.95 0.84 0.73
C PRO A 217 -12.53 1.05 2.14
N HIS A 218 -12.77 -0.04 2.87
CA HIS A 218 -13.26 0.00 4.25
C HIS A 218 -12.11 -0.07 5.24
N LEU A 219 -12.35 0.46 6.44
CA LEU A 219 -11.44 0.35 7.59
C LEU A 219 -11.74 -0.95 8.35
N ASP A 220 -11.66 -2.10 7.68
CA ASP A 220 -12.14 -3.38 8.22
C ASP A 220 -11.02 -4.29 8.77
N LEU A 221 -9.81 -3.76 8.94
CA LEU A 221 -8.64 -4.45 9.50
C LEU A 221 -8.27 -5.72 8.73
N ASP A 222 -8.38 -5.67 7.41
CA ASP A 222 -8.06 -6.81 6.55
C ASP A 222 -6.58 -7.16 6.51
N SER A 223 -5.76 -6.12 6.67
CA SER A 223 -4.34 -6.19 6.90
C SER A 223 -3.98 -7.06 8.12
N VAL A 224 -4.93 -7.19 9.07
CA VAL A 224 -4.83 -8.03 10.27
C VAL A 224 -5.49 -9.39 10.04
N TYR A 225 -6.75 -9.41 9.59
CA TYR A 225 -7.59 -10.62 9.58
C TYR A 225 -7.55 -11.43 8.28
N GLY A 226 -7.01 -10.86 7.20
CA GLY A 226 -7.12 -11.42 5.86
C GLY A 226 -8.58 -11.61 5.46
N SER A 227 -8.94 -12.83 5.06
CA SER A 227 -10.33 -13.22 4.78
C SER A 227 -10.96 -14.08 5.90
N GLY A 228 -10.44 -13.95 7.13
CA GLY A 228 -10.87 -14.71 8.30
C GLY A 228 -10.24 -16.12 8.40
N PRO A 229 -10.43 -16.81 9.54
CA PRO A 229 -9.77 -18.08 9.84
C PRO A 229 -10.17 -19.23 8.91
N GLU A 230 -11.34 -19.17 8.28
CA GLU A 230 -11.78 -20.21 7.34
C GLU A 230 -11.07 -20.12 5.97
N THR A 231 -10.77 -18.90 5.51
CA THR A 231 -10.21 -18.65 4.16
C THR A 231 -8.70 -18.42 4.21
N SER A 232 -8.22 -17.78 5.28
CA SER A 232 -6.80 -17.50 5.54
C SER A 232 -6.31 -18.22 6.81
N PRO A 233 -6.47 -19.55 6.96
CA PRO A 233 -6.14 -20.27 8.19
C PRO A 233 -4.65 -20.20 8.59
N TYR A 234 -3.78 -19.80 7.67
CA TYR A 234 -2.35 -19.64 7.92
C TYR A 234 -2.00 -18.39 8.74
N LEU A 235 -2.94 -17.47 8.95
CA LEU A 235 -2.79 -16.28 9.81
C LEU A 235 -3.17 -16.56 11.27
N TYR A 236 -3.72 -17.74 11.58
CA TYR A 236 -4.32 -18.06 12.88
C TYR A 236 -3.61 -19.25 13.52
N GLU A 237 -3.73 -19.39 14.84
CA GLU A 237 -3.16 -20.55 15.51
C GLU A 237 -3.88 -21.85 15.10
N SER A 238 -3.12 -22.92 14.88
CA SER A 238 -3.68 -24.18 14.41
C SER A 238 -4.18 -25.06 15.57
N PRO A 239 -5.46 -25.48 15.59
CA PRO A 239 -5.94 -26.48 16.55
C PRO A 239 -5.22 -27.83 16.43
N LEU A 240 -4.71 -28.15 15.23
CA LEU A 240 -3.93 -29.37 15.00
C LEU A 240 -2.57 -29.34 15.71
N GLN A 241 -2.09 -28.15 16.08
CA GLN A 241 -0.86 -27.94 16.84
C GLN A 241 -1.16 -27.56 18.30
N GLY A 242 -2.43 -27.58 18.72
CA GLY A 242 -2.85 -27.25 20.08
C GLY A 242 -3.13 -25.77 20.33
N GLY A 243 -3.15 -24.94 19.28
CA GLY A 243 -3.50 -23.51 19.38
C GLY A 243 -5.01 -23.24 19.27
N ASN A 244 -5.41 -22.00 19.51
CA ASN A 244 -6.79 -21.55 19.34
C ASN A 244 -7.00 -20.89 17.97
N HIS A 245 -7.82 -21.49 17.10
CA HIS A 245 -8.14 -20.92 15.78
C HIS A 245 -8.82 -19.54 15.79
N GLU A 246 -9.28 -19.08 16.96
CA GLU A 246 -9.81 -17.73 17.15
C GLU A 246 -8.71 -16.71 17.41
N ARG A 247 -7.46 -17.14 17.69
CA ARG A 247 -6.30 -16.27 17.90
C ARG A 247 -5.48 -16.12 16.63
N LEU A 248 -4.94 -14.93 16.43
CA LEU A 248 -3.96 -14.63 15.40
C LEU A 248 -2.60 -15.20 15.78
N LEU A 249 -1.89 -15.71 14.77
CA LEU A 249 -0.55 -16.24 14.95
C LEU A 249 0.45 -15.10 15.17
N VAL A 250 1.35 -15.25 16.14
CA VAL A 250 2.50 -14.37 16.40
C VAL A 250 3.80 -15.17 16.34
N ALA A 251 4.96 -14.51 16.38
CA ALA A 251 6.25 -15.22 16.37
C ALA A 251 6.37 -16.21 17.55
N THR A 252 6.79 -17.44 17.25
CA THR A 252 6.88 -18.53 18.25
C THR A 252 8.26 -18.66 18.90
N ASP A 253 9.23 -17.84 18.48
CA ASP A 253 10.60 -17.81 19.00
C ASP A 253 10.76 -16.90 20.22
N GLY A 254 9.66 -16.33 20.72
CA GLY A 254 9.62 -15.45 21.89
C GLY A 254 10.00 -13.99 21.59
N ARG A 255 10.19 -13.62 20.31
CA ARG A 255 10.34 -12.22 19.91
C ARG A 255 8.96 -11.56 19.79
N ALA A 256 8.88 -10.28 20.14
CA ALA A 256 7.75 -9.42 19.79
C ALA A 256 7.81 -9.14 18.29
N ASP A 257 7.26 -10.05 17.48
CA ASP A 257 7.37 -10.01 16.02
C ASP A 257 6.13 -10.70 15.39
N VAL A 258 5.86 -10.34 14.15
CA VAL A 258 4.87 -11.02 13.31
C VAL A 258 5.35 -12.45 12.99
N PRO A 259 4.45 -13.40 12.69
CA PRO A 259 4.88 -14.73 12.28
C PRO A 259 5.59 -14.64 10.93
N ARG A 260 6.72 -15.35 10.79
CA ARG A 260 7.52 -15.37 9.57
C ARG A 260 7.72 -16.79 9.06
N ASN A 261 7.81 -16.94 7.74
CA ASN A 261 8.16 -18.22 7.13
C ASN A 261 9.68 -18.51 7.24
N ALA A 262 10.12 -19.64 6.70
CA ALA A 262 11.53 -20.05 6.74
C ALA A 262 12.49 -19.12 5.96
N GLU A 263 11.95 -18.23 5.12
CA GLU A 263 12.68 -17.21 4.35
C GLU A 263 12.57 -15.82 5.01
N ALA A 264 12.11 -15.75 6.27
CA ALA A 264 11.88 -14.52 7.03
C ALA A 264 10.77 -13.58 6.50
N VAL A 265 9.96 -14.05 5.54
CA VAL A 265 8.82 -13.28 5.01
C VAL A 265 7.70 -13.26 6.04
N ALA A 266 7.19 -12.07 6.37
CA ALA A 266 6.03 -11.90 7.24
C ALA A 266 4.77 -12.56 6.68
N LEU A 267 4.07 -13.30 7.54
CA LEU A 267 2.81 -13.96 7.27
C LEU A 267 1.67 -13.10 7.84
N ILE A 268 1.33 -12.03 7.14
CA ILE A 268 0.34 -11.02 7.54
C ILE A 268 -0.66 -10.75 6.40
N GLY A 269 -1.80 -10.13 6.72
CA GLY A 269 -2.87 -9.87 5.75
C GLY A 269 -2.46 -8.88 4.66
N ASP A 270 -1.62 -7.89 4.99
CA ASP A 270 -0.98 -6.99 4.04
C ASP A 270 0.53 -6.94 4.25
N HIS A 271 1.29 -7.44 3.26
CA HIS A 271 2.75 -7.40 3.26
C HIS A 271 3.36 -6.00 3.48
N ARG A 272 2.66 -4.91 3.11
CA ARG A 272 3.16 -3.53 3.29
C ARG A 272 3.29 -3.16 4.76
N ASN A 273 2.58 -3.83 5.66
CA ASN A 273 2.79 -3.67 7.10
C ASN A 273 4.10 -4.31 7.60
N ASP A 274 4.98 -4.82 6.72
CA ASP A 274 6.36 -5.23 7.06
C ASP A 274 7.43 -4.35 6.38
N GLU A 275 7.06 -3.25 5.72
CA GLU A 275 8.00 -2.44 4.94
C GLU A 275 9.00 -1.63 5.77
N ASN A 276 8.73 -1.44 7.06
CA ASN A 276 9.66 -0.83 8.00
C ASN A 276 9.43 -1.41 9.40
N HIS A 277 10.44 -1.28 10.25
CA HIS A 277 10.42 -1.88 11.58
C HIS A 277 9.26 -1.37 12.45
N LEU A 278 8.96 -0.08 12.41
CA LEU A 278 7.90 0.51 13.23
C LEU A 278 6.50 0.02 12.82
N ILE A 279 6.21 -0.04 11.52
CA ILE A 279 4.92 -0.53 11.03
C ILE A 279 4.75 -2.04 11.29
N SER A 280 5.83 -2.82 11.17
CA SER A 280 5.84 -4.27 11.48
C SER A 280 5.56 -4.53 12.96
N GLN A 281 6.15 -3.72 13.84
CA GLN A 281 5.87 -3.78 15.28
C GLN A 281 4.46 -3.30 15.62
N PHE A 282 3.91 -2.32 14.88
CA PHE A 282 2.51 -1.90 15.07
C PHE A 282 1.53 -2.97 14.60
N GLN A 283 1.83 -3.65 13.49
CA GLN A 283 1.09 -4.82 13.03
C GLN A 283 1.10 -5.92 14.10
N TYR A 284 2.26 -6.23 14.68
CA TYR A 284 2.35 -7.16 15.82
C TYR A 284 1.45 -6.74 16.99
N ALA A 285 1.47 -5.45 17.37
CA ALA A 285 0.59 -4.93 18.42
C ALA A 285 -0.91 -5.11 18.08
N MET A 286 -1.31 -4.97 16.81
CA MET A 286 -2.68 -5.24 16.37
C MET A 286 -3.06 -6.73 16.41
N LEU A 287 -2.11 -7.64 16.15
CA LEU A 287 -2.32 -9.08 16.33
C LEU A 287 -2.55 -9.41 17.81
N GLU A 288 -1.70 -8.88 18.69
CA GLU A 288 -1.84 -9.06 20.14
C GLU A 288 -3.09 -8.37 20.69
N PHE A 289 -3.50 -7.22 20.14
CA PHE A 289 -4.73 -6.55 20.51
C PHE A 289 -5.95 -7.48 20.33
N HIS A 290 -6.04 -8.15 19.17
CA HIS A 290 -7.09 -9.13 18.96
C HIS A 290 -7.00 -10.31 19.94
N ASN A 291 -5.79 -10.84 20.14
CA ASN A 291 -5.57 -11.98 21.06
C ASN A 291 -5.95 -11.62 22.50
N ALA A 292 -5.64 -10.42 22.97
CA ALA A 292 -6.04 -9.90 24.27
C ALA A 292 -7.57 -9.73 24.37
N ILE A 293 -8.25 -9.33 23.29
CA ILE A 293 -9.72 -9.29 23.27
C ILE A 293 -10.32 -10.70 23.39
N ILE A 294 -9.74 -11.70 22.71
CA ILE A 294 -10.15 -13.11 22.83
C ILE A 294 -10.06 -13.58 24.29
N GLU A 295 -8.97 -13.24 24.97
CA GLU A 295 -8.80 -13.53 26.41
C GLU A 295 -9.85 -12.80 27.26
N TRP A 296 -10.11 -11.53 26.96
CA TRP A 296 -11.06 -10.70 27.70
C TRP A 296 -12.52 -11.15 27.55
N VAL A 297 -12.97 -11.54 26.34
CA VAL A 297 -14.34 -12.06 26.14
C VAL A 297 -14.52 -13.43 26.80
N GLY A 298 -13.44 -14.19 26.96
CA GLY A 298 -13.37 -15.45 27.68
C GLY A 298 -13.96 -16.66 26.93
N GLU A 299 -13.59 -17.86 27.37
CA GLU A 299 -13.94 -19.15 26.72
C GLU A 299 -15.44 -19.44 26.63
N ASP A 300 -16.26 -18.81 27.47
CA ASP A 300 -17.72 -18.97 27.47
C ASP A 300 -18.41 -18.10 26.40
N CYS A 301 -17.69 -17.18 25.73
CA CYS A 301 -18.21 -16.38 24.64
C CYS A 301 -18.50 -17.27 23.43
N LYS A 302 -19.74 -17.22 22.95
CA LYS A 302 -20.08 -17.81 21.65
C LYS A 302 -19.57 -16.89 20.55
N ASP A 303 -19.08 -17.49 19.46
CA ASP A 303 -18.60 -16.74 18.29
C ASP A 303 -17.52 -15.73 18.72
N ALA A 304 -16.54 -16.19 19.54
CA ALA A 304 -15.58 -15.33 20.20
C ALA A 304 -14.71 -14.57 19.18
N PHE A 305 -14.37 -15.22 18.07
CA PHE A 305 -13.68 -14.58 16.95
C PHE A 305 -14.48 -13.40 16.38
N GLU A 306 -15.76 -13.60 16.03
CA GLU A 306 -16.61 -12.55 15.46
C GLU A 306 -16.78 -11.38 16.43
N HIS A 307 -16.96 -11.68 17.72
CA HIS A 307 -17.08 -10.66 18.76
C HIS A 307 -15.77 -9.89 18.96
N ALA A 308 -14.63 -10.57 19.02
CA ALA A 308 -13.33 -9.94 19.15
C ALA A 308 -12.96 -9.10 17.93
N ASN A 309 -13.22 -9.61 16.73
CA ASN A 309 -13.06 -8.89 15.48
C ASN A 309 -13.96 -7.63 15.42
N GLN A 310 -15.21 -7.72 15.87
CA GLN A 310 -16.11 -6.57 15.96
C GLN A 310 -15.58 -5.52 16.95
N LEU A 311 -15.20 -5.94 18.16
CA LEU A 311 -14.65 -5.03 19.17
C LEU A 311 -13.37 -4.35 18.67
N ALA A 312 -12.45 -5.10 18.08
CA ALA A 312 -11.21 -4.55 17.55
C ALA A 312 -11.48 -3.48 16.48
N ARG A 313 -12.37 -3.77 15.52
CA ARG A 313 -12.75 -2.80 14.48
C ARG A 313 -13.46 -1.58 15.03
N TRP A 314 -14.37 -1.74 16.00
CA TRP A 314 -15.09 -0.62 16.58
C TRP A 314 -14.19 0.31 17.39
N HIS A 315 -13.25 -0.24 18.16
CA HIS A 315 -12.25 0.56 18.87
C HIS A 315 -11.26 1.21 17.89
N TYR A 316 -10.88 0.52 16.81
CA TYR A 316 -10.08 1.12 15.74
C TYR A 316 -10.80 2.28 15.04
N HIS A 317 -12.07 2.12 14.67
CA HIS A 317 -12.90 3.21 14.13
C HIS A 317 -13.00 4.37 15.12
N TRP A 318 -13.15 4.09 16.42
CA TRP A 318 -13.16 5.10 17.47
C TRP A 318 -11.84 5.87 17.51
N ILE A 319 -10.69 5.19 17.54
CA ILE A 319 -9.37 5.82 17.49
C ILE A 319 -9.23 6.72 16.26
N VAL A 320 -9.65 6.24 15.08
CA VAL A 320 -9.60 7.04 13.84
C VAL A 320 -10.44 8.32 13.98
N LEU A 321 -11.66 8.20 14.47
CA LEU A 321 -12.62 9.31 14.53
C LEU A 321 -12.34 10.29 15.67
N GLU A 322 -12.00 9.79 16.86
CA GLU A 322 -11.97 10.52 18.12
C GLU A 322 -10.56 10.91 18.58
N GLU A 323 -9.52 10.28 18.04
CA GLU A 323 -8.13 10.61 18.38
C GLU A 323 -7.30 11.03 17.16
N PHE A 324 -7.25 10.20 16.12
CA PHE A 324 -6.41 10.47 14.94
C PHE A 324 -6.84 11.73 14.20
N LEU A 325 -8.12 11.82 13.80
CA LEU A 325 -8.63 12.98 13.07
C LEU A 325 -8.46 14.29 13.86
N PRO A 326 -8.87 14.41 15.14
CA PRO A 326 -8.65 15.62 15.93
C PRO A 326 -7.16 15.97 16.15
N THR A 327 -6.26 14.99 16.08
CA THR A 327 -4.82 15.21 16.26
C THR A 327 -4.16 15.75 14.99
N VAL A 328 -4.56 15.27 13.81
CA VAL A 328 -3.85 15.58 12.55
C VAL A 328 -4.58 16.59 11.67
N CYS A 329 -5.87 16.82 11.89
CA CYS A 329 -6.69 17.78 11.16
C CYS A 329 -7.00 19.02 12.00
N ASP A 330 -7.37 20.10 11.32
CA ASP A 330 -7.94 21.29 11.93
C ASP A 330 -9.19 20.92 12.76
N PRO A 331 -9.19 21.19 14.08
CA PRO A 331 -10.29 20.82 14.97
C PRO A 331 -11.64 21.41 14.55
N ASP A 332 -11.67 22.64 14.04
CA ASP A 332 -12.91 23.29 13.62
C ASP A 332 -13.50 22.58 12.38
N VAL A 333 -12.64 22.06 11.50
CA VAL A 333 -13.06 21.26 10.34
C VAL A 333 -13.58 19.89 10.76
N VAL A 334 -12.92 19.23 11.72
CA VAL A 334 -13.36 17.93 12.23
C VAL A 334 -14.73 18.04 12.90
N ASP A 335 -14.93 19.06 13.74
CA ASP A 335 -16.22 19.31 14.41
C ASP A 335 -17.34 19.58 13.40
N ASP A 336 -17.10 20.40 12.37
CA ASP A 336 -18.06 20.67 11.30
C ASP A 336 -18.46 19.41 10.53
N ILE A 337 -17.49 18.54 10.19
CA ILE A 337 -17.73 17.27 9.49
C ILE A 337 -18.54 16.28 10.34
N ARG A 338 -18.33 16.27 11.66
CA ARG A 338 -19.10 15.45 12.60
C ARG A 338 -20.56 15.87 12.64
N GLU A 339 -20.84 17.17 12.50
CA GLU A 339 -22.21 17.67 12.38
C GLU A 339 -22.83 17.35 11.01
N GLU A 340 -22.14 17.69 9.93
CA GLU A 340 -22.61 17.43 8.57
C GLU A 340 -21.44 17.28 7.57
N ARG A 341 -21.44 16.17 6.81
CA ARG A 341 -20.54 15.99 5.65
C ARG A 341 -21.08 16.70 4.42
N HIS A 342 -20.21 17.40 3.68
CA HIS A 342 -20.61 18.23 2.54
C HIS A 342 -19.99 17.83 1.20
N HIS A 343 -18.82 17.18 1.20
CA HIS A 343 -18.06 16.96 -0.05
C HIS A 343 -17.93 15.50 -0.44
N TYR A 344 -17.75 14.59 0.53
CA TYR A 344 -17.71 13.16 0.27
C TYR A 344 -18.97 12.51 0.82
N THR A 345 -20.08 12.67 0.09
CA THR A 345 -21.38 12.09 0.46
C THR A 345 -21.63 10.79 -0.31
N VAL A 346 -20.88 9.73 0.04
CA VAL A 346 -21.29 8.37 -0.34
C VAL A 346 -22.50 8.01 0.52
N GLY A 347 -23.66 7.86 -0.12
CA GLY A 347 -24.87 7.37 0.53
C GLY A 347 -24.85 5.85 0.67
N GLN A 348 -25.73 5.28 1.50
CA GLN A 348 -25.82 3.82 1.71
C GLN A 348 -26.15 3.02 0.44
N SER A 349 -26.62 3.66 -0.63
CA SER A 349 -26.92 3.03 -1.93
C SER A 349 -25.82 3.19 -2.98
N THR A 350 -24.75 3.92 -2.67
CA THR A 350 -23.59 4.12 -3.55
C THR A 350 -22.42 3.32 -3.01
N GLU A 351 -21.72 2.58 -3.88
CA GLU A 351 -20.48 1.90 -3.50
C GLU A 351 -19.44 2.95 -3.06
N PRO A 352 -18.80 2.78 -1.89
CA PRO A 352 -17.74 3.69 -1.45
C PRO A 352 -16.51 3.56 -2.34
N TYR A 353 -15.79 4.66 -2.51
CA TYR A 353 -14.61 4.78 -3.34
C TYR A 353 -13.56 5.63 -2.64
N LEU A 354 -12.29 5.46 -2.96
CA LEU A 354 -11.24 6.31 -2.41
C LEU A 354 -11.04 7.55 -3.31
N PRO A 355 -11.23 8.79 -2.81
CA PRO A 355 -10.98 9.98 -3.62
C PRO A 355 -9.52 10.09 -4.04
N ILE A 356 -9.26 10.43 -5.31
CA ILE A 356 -7.88 10.62 -5.79
C ILE A 356 -7.23 11.87 -5.16
N GLU A 357 -8.02 12.86 -4.75
CA GLU A 357 -7.53 14.03 -4.01
C GLU A 357 -6.99 13.62 -2.63
N PHE A 358 -7.59 12.59 -2.01
CA PHE A 358 -7.12 11.98 -0.77
C PHE A 358 -5.85 11.15 -1.03
N ALA A 359 -5.93 10.14 -1.90
CA ALA A 359 -4.85 9.14 -2.09
C ALA A 359 -3.62 9.70 -2.83
N GLY A 360 -3.85 10.64 -3.75
CA GLY A 360 -2.82 11.24 -4.60
C GLY A 360 -2.17 12.49 -4.02
N ALA A 361 -2.78 13.12 -3.00
CA ALA A 361 -2.26 14.36 -2.43
C ALA A 361 -2.49 14.48 -0.92
N ALA A 362 -3.72 14.68 -0.45
CA ALA A 362 -3.94 15.15 0.92
C ALA A 362 -3.41 14.17 1.98
N TYR A 363 -3.63 12.86 1.83
CA TYR A 363 -3.18 11.84 2.79
C TYR A 363 -1.66 11.57 2.71
N ARG A 364 -0.96 12.13 1.71
CA ARG A 364 0.51 12.05 1.58
C ARG A 364 1.24 13.10 2.42
N TYR A 365 0.53 13.82 3.29
CA TYR A 365 1.13 14.75 4.25
C TYR A 365 2.05 14.03 5.24
N GLY A 366 1.76 12.77 5.55
CA GLY A 366 2.54 11.95 6.49
C GLY A 366 4.02 11.86 6.15
N HIS A 367 4.39 11.92 4.86
CA HIS A 367 5.80 11.95 4.44
C HIS A 367 6.59 13.14 5.04
N SER A 368 5.93 14.26 5.32
CA SER A 368 6.55 15.44 5.94
C SER A 368 6.80 15.25 7.44
N GLN A 369 6.04 14.34 8.08
CA GLN A 369 6.08 14.09 9.52
C GLN A 369 7.13 13.03 9.94
N ILE A 370 7.67 12.27 8.98
CA ILE A 370 8.64 11.19 9.23
C ILE A 370 9.98 11.75 9.71
N ARG A 371 10.54 11.14 10.75
CA ARG A 371 11.85 11.50 11.31
C ARG A 371 12.97 10.71 10.60
N GLU A 372 14.17 11.28 10.58
CA GLU A 372 15.36 10.57 10.10
C GLU A 372 15.73 9.42 11.03
N GLN A 373 15.70 9.67 12.34
CA GLN A 373 16.00 8.69 13.38
C GLN A 373 14.87 8.58 14.40
N TYR A 374 14.65 7.34 14.86
CA TYR A 374 13.67 6.99 15.86
C TYR A 374 14.36 6.28 17.02
N ARG A 375 14.18 6.82 18.23
CA ARG A 375 14.42 6.08 19.46
C ARG A 375 13.25 5.14 19.71
N VAL A 376 13.49 3.84 19.66
CA VAL A 376 12.42 2.83 19.81
C VAL A 376 12.35 2.24 21.21
N ASN A 377 13.42 2.36 22.00
CA ASN A 377 13.46 1.99 23.40
C ASN A 377 14.60 2.74 24.13
N GLU A 378 14.87 2.42 25.40
CA GLU A 378 15.90 3.09 26.21
C GLU A 378 17.31 2.98 25.62
N HIS A 379 17.58 1.92 24.84
CA HIS A 379 18.92 1.58 24.39
C HIS A 379 19.13 1.73 22.87
N THR A 380 18.04 1.82 22.11
CA THR A 380 18.08 1.77 20.65
C THR A 380 17.51 3.05 20.02
N GLU A 381 18.34 3.72 19.23
CA GLU A 381 17.97 4.82 18.34
C GLU A 381 18.65 4.60 17.00
N LYS A 382 17.86 4.49 15.93
CA LYS A 382 18.34 4.14 14.58
C LYS A 382 17.58 4.90 13.51
N ALA A 383 18.18 5.00 12.34
CA ALA A 383 17.51 5.48 11.14
C ALA A 383 16.40 4.51 10.72
N LEU A 384 15.28 5.06 10.22
CA LEU A 384 14.14 4.25 9.78
C LEU A 384 14.52 3.34 8.59
N PHE A 385 15.29 3.90 7.65
CA PHE A 385 15.80 3.19 6.47
C PHE A 385 17.32 3.36 6.39
N GLY A 386 18.01 2.32 5.95
CA GLY A 386 19.44 2.41 5.67
C GLY A 386 20.18 1.07 5.81
N HIS A 387 21.51 1.15 5.74
CA HIS A 387 22.40 0.00 5.86
C HIS A 387 23.29 0.10 7.09
N GLY A 388 23.60 -1.04 7.70
CA GLY A 388 24.51 -1.15 8.83
C GLY A 388 23.80 -1.00 10.18
N ASP A 389 24.60 -0.98 11.26
CA ASP A 389 24.10 -1.06 12.63
C ASP A 389 23.32 0.19 13.09
N ASP A 390 23.44 1.30 12.36
CA ASP A 390 22.78 2.58 12.67
C ASP A 390 21.36 2.70 12.05
N ALA A 391 20.87 1.66 11.36
CA ALA A 391 19.55 1.64 10.72
C ALA A 391 18.76 0.37 11.08
N PHE A 392 17.42 0.44 11.01
CA PHE A 392 16.56 -0.74 11.15
C PHE A 392 16.54 -1.66 9.92
N GLY A 393 17.30 -1.32 8.88
CA GLY A 393 17.37 -2.05 7.62
C GLY A 393 16.51 -1.40 6.53
N MET A 394 16.14 -2.21 5.54
CA MET A 394 15.37 -1.78 4.36
C MET A 394 13.92 -2.26 4.39
N GLY A 395 13.43 -2.70 5.55
CA GLY A 395 12.14 -3.39 5.68
C GLY A 395 12.18 -4.86 5.29
N PHE A 396 11.07 -5.56 5.50
CA PHE A 396 10.86 -6.97 5.15
C PHE A 396 11.84 -7.93 5.82
N GLU A 397 12.38 -7.53 6.98
CA GLU A 397 13.37 -8.25 7.75
C GLU A 397 12.87 -8.43 9.18
N ALA A 398 13.30 -9.52 9.81
CA ALA A 398 12.87 -9.81 11.17
C ALA A 398 13.56 -8.85 12.16
N PRO A 399 12.80 -8.19 13.05
CA PRO A 399 13.36 -7.32 14.08
C PRO A 399 14.30 -8.08 15.01
N SER A 400 15.41 -7.46 15.38
CA SER A 400 16.21 -7.98 16.48
C SER A 400 15.46 -7.80 17.80
N ALA A 401 15.66 -8.71 18.76
CA ALA A 401 14.99 -8.59 20.06
C ALA A 401 15.40 -7.32 20.82
N GLU A 402 16.59 -6.76 20.55
CA GLU A 402 17.08 -5.51 21.12
C GLU A 402 16.40 -4.28 20.52
N ASP A 403 15.78 -4.43 19.34
CA ASP A 403 15.10 -3.36 18.62
C ASP A 403 13.58 -3.34 18.91
N ALA A 404 13.07 -4.21 19.79
CA ALA A 404 11.65 -4.22 20.17
C ALA A 404 11.18 -2.82 20.56
N VAL A 405 10.02 -2.42 20.04
CA VAL A 405 9.50 -1.06 20.18
C VAL A 405 8.80 -0.91 21.53
N ASP A 406 9.35 -0.05 22.37
CA ASP A 406 8.69 0.53 23.52
C ASP A 406 7.89 1.76 23.08
N TRP A 407 6.58 1.56 22.93
CA TRP A 407 5.68 2.58 22.39
C TRP A 407 5.58 3.86 23.23
N ARG A 408 6.04 3.87 24.48
CA ARG A 408 6.12 5.08 25.31
C ARG A 408 7.02 6.16 24.71
N TYR A 409 7.96 5.78 23.83
CA TYR A 409 8.83 6.72 23.10
C TYR A 409 8.15 7.34 21.87
N LEU A 410 6.98 6.84 21.45
CA LEU A 410 6.28 7.27 20.23
C LEU A 410 4.86 7.77 20.48
N PHE A 411 4.20 7.31 21.54
CA PHE A 411 2.86 7.71 21.98
C PHE A 411 2.85 8.15 23.46
N ASP A 412 1.89 8.98 23.84
CA ASP A 412 1.74 9.42 25.23
C ASP A 412 0.94 8.40 26.05
N LEU A 413 1.64 7.42 26.62
CA LEU A 413 1.08 6.42 27.55
C LEU A 413 1.08 6.92 29.01
N LYS A 414 1.17 8.24 29.23
CA LYS A 414 1.12 8.90 30.55
C LYS A 414 2.17 8.43 31.56
N ASP A 415 3.25 7.81 31.09
CA ASP A 415 4.41 7.48 31.91
C ASP A 415 5.16 8.79 32.26
N PRO A 416 5.24 9.21 33.54
CA PRO A 416 5.90 10.45 33.91
C PRO A 416 7.42 10.45 33.69
N ALA A 417 8.03 9.29 33.42
CA ALA A 417 9.46 9.16 33.18
C ALA A 417 9.84 9.33 31.69
N ILE A 418 8.90 9.16 30.76
CA ILE A 418 9.17 9.14 29.32
C ILE A 418 8.31 10.20 28.63
N THR A 419 8.97 11.10 27.89
CA THR A 419 8.27 12.01 26.97
C THR A 419 8.38 11.44 25.57
N PRO A 420 7.25 11.19 24.87
CA PRO A 420 7.31 10.67 23.52
C PRO A 420 7.98 11.65 22.56
N GLN A 421 8.68 11.10 21.57
CA GLN A 421 9.23 11.88 20.47
C GLN A 421 8.10 12.55 19.69
N ARG A 422 8.38 13.72 19.13
CA ARG A 422 7.43 14.47 18.32
C ARG A 422 7.62 14.19 16.84
N ALA A 423 6.55 14.20 16.07
CA ALA A 423 6.63 14.17 14.62
C ALA A 423 7.29 15.46 14.08
N ARG A 424 7.91 15.39 12.91
CA ARG A 424 8.28 16.62 12.18
C ARG A 424 7.01 17.44 11.89
N ALA A 425 7.16 18.77 11.83
CA ALA A 425 6.05 19.64 11.43
C ALA A 425 5.66 19.39 9.96
N ILE A 426 4.37 19.54 9.64
CA ILE A 426 3.88 19.44 8.26
C ILE A 426 4.31 20.68 7.48
N ASP A 427 5.21 20.48 6.52
CA ASP A 427 5.83 21.52 5.72
C ASP A 427 6.05 21.06 4.28
N SER A 428 6.14 22.03 3.35
CA SER A 428 6.50 21.78 1.95
C SER A 428 7.96 21.39 1.77
N LEU A 429 8.83 21.68 2.74
CA LEU A 429 10.23 21.24 2.76
C LEU A 429 10.34 19.81 3.30
N MET A 430 11.14 19.01 2.61
CA MET A 430 11.35 17.58 2.87
C MET A 430 12.78 17.31 3.34
N SER A 431 12.95 16.23 4.10
CA SER A 431 14.28 15.75 4.46
C SER A 431 15.05 15.24 3.23
N PRO A 432 16.38 15.38 3.19
CA PRO A 432 17.20 14.87 2.09
C PRO A 432 16.99 13.38 1.83
N ASP A 433 16.82 12.58 2.90
CA ASP A 433 16.61 11.13 2.82
C ASP A 433 15.34 10.74 2.05
N LEU A 434 14.34 11.62 1.99
CA LEU A 434 13.11 11.42 1.21
C LEU A 434 13.23 11.93 -0.23
N LEU A 435 14.27 12.70 -0.55
CA LEU A 435 14.53 13.22 -1.90
C LEU A 435 15.56 12.38 -2.68
N ASP A 436 16.41 11.63 -2.00
CA ASP A 436 17.40 10.73 -2.60
C ASP A 436 17.30 9.33 -1.97
N LEU A 437 16.24 8.60 -2.33
CA LEU A 437 15.94 7.31 -1.76
C LEU A 437 17.05 6.28 -2.09
N PRO A 438 17.64 5.60 -1.09
CA PRO A 438 18.88 4.83 -1.26
C PRO A 438 18.73 3.58 -2.14
N PHE A 439 17.51 3.15 -2.41
CA PHE A 439 17.20 1.97 -3.23
C PHE A 439 16.96 2.32 -4.70
N ILE A 440 16.95 3.59 -5.12
CA ILE A 440 16.83 3.98 -6.53
C ILE A 440 18.15 4.56 -7.00
N GLY A 441 18.60 4.16 -8.19
CA GLY A 441 19.87 4.65 -8.75
C GLY A 441 19.96 6.19 -8.70
N SER A 442 21.02 6.69 -8.06
CA SER A 442 21.25 8.13 -7.85
C SER A 442 21.21 8.91 -9.17
N GLY A 443 20.48 10.03 -9.20
CA GLY A 443 20.40 10.93 -10.37
C GLY A 443 19.18 10.75 -11.28
N ASP A 444 18.27 9.81 -10.98
CA ASP A 444 16.92 9.78 -11.54
C ASP A 444 15.97 10.57 -10.62
N TRP A 445 15.12 11.44 -11.18
CA TRP A 445 14.06 12.13 -10.41
C TRP A 445 13.12 11.15 -9.71
N ARG A 446 13.05 9.89 -10.17
CA ARG A 446 12.31 8.81 -9.51
C ARG A 446 12.87 8.43 -8.14
N ALA A 447 14.11 8.80 -7.81
CA ALA A 447 14.68 8.63 -6.47
C ALA A 447 14.06 9.61 -5.47
N SER A 448 13.43 10.69 -5.93
CA SER A 448 12.74 11.65 -5.06
C SER A 448 11.28 11.28 -4.85
N LEU A 449 10.91 11.04 -3.59
CA LEU A 449 9.51 10.85 -3.20
C LEU A 449 8.67 12.10 -3.53
N ALA A 450 9.23 13.30 -3.34
CA ALA A 450 8.54 14.56 -3.63
C ALA A 450 8.25 14.72 -5.14
N SER A 451 9.25 14.48 -6.00
CA SER A 451 9.04 14.56 -7.45
C SER A 451 8.03 13.53 -7.93
N ARG A 452 8.04 12.30 -7.37
CA ARG A 452 7.02 11.28 -7.64
C ARG A 452 5.62 11.71 -7.24
N ASN A 453 5.45 12.26 -6.04
CA ASN A 453 4.15 12.72 -5.55
C ASN A 453 3.59 13.82 -6.47
N LEU A 454 4.40 14.81 -6.83
CA LEU A 454 3.99 15.90 -7.73
C LEU A 454 3.60 15.39 -9.13
N VAL A 455 4.46 14.57 -9.74
CA VAL A 455 4.20 14.01 -11.08
C VAL A 455 3.00 13.06 -11.07
N ARG A 456 2.81 12.27 -10.01
CA ARG A 456 1.62 11.43 -9.82
C ARG A 456 0.37 12.29 -9.73
N GLY A 457 0.37 13.35 -8.93
CA GLY A 457 -0.77 14.26 -8.83
C GLY A 457 -1.17 14.85 -10.19
N TYR A 458 -0.18 15.22 -11.01
CA TYR A 458 -0.42 15.65 -12.39
C TYR A 458 -1.00 14.54 -13.27
N ARG A 459 -0.47 13.31 -13.22
CA ARG A 459 -0.98 12.17 -14.01
C ARG A 459 -2.41 11.79 -13.64
N LEU A 460 -2.77 11.89 -12.37
CA LEU A 460 -4.13 11.75 -11.88
C LEU A 460 -5.04 12.93 -12.28
N GLY A 461 -4.42 14.01 -12.77
CA GLY A 461 -5.06 15.25 -13.16
C GLY A 461 -5.81 15.86 -12.00
N LEU A 462 -5.13 15.95 -10.85
CA LEU A 462 -5.62 16.64 -9.67
C LEU A 462 -5.77 18.15 -9.97
N PRO A 463 -6.82 18.81 -9.45
CA PRO A 463 -6.90 20.27 -9.45
C PRO A 463 -5.80 20.92 -8.62
N SER A 464 -5.61 22.23 -8.76
CA SER A 464 -4.76 23.00 -7.86
C SER A 464 -5.37 23.09 -6.46
N GLY A 465 -4.54 23.35 -5.46
CA GLY A 465 -5.04 23.55 -4.09
C GLY A 465 -5.97 24.77 -3.99
N GLN A 466 -5.63 25.87 -4.64
CA GLN A 466 -6.47 27.07 -4.70
C GLN A 466 -7.82 26.81 -5.38
N ALA A 467 -7.88 25.99 -6.43
CA ALA A 467 -9.15 25.63 -7.06
C ALA A 467 -10.05 24.82 -6.12
N ILE A 468 -9.47 23.90 -5.34
CA ILE A 468 -10.22 23.13 -4.34
C ILE A 468 -10.68 24.03 -3.19
N ALA A 469 -9.83 24.91 -2.68
CA ALA A 469 -10.21 25.88 -1.66
C ALA A 469 -11.44 26.71 -2.10
N ARG A 470 -11.40 27.24 -3.33
CA ARG A 470 -12.53 27.96 -3.94
C ARG A 470 -13.79 27.09 -4.07
N ALA A 471 -13.65 25.80 -4.41
CA ALA A 471 -14.78 24.88 -4.50
C ALA A 471 -15.40 24.53 -3.13
N MET A 472 -14.60 24.55 -2.06
CA MET A 472 -15.05 24.42 -0.68
C MET A 472 -15.66 25.71 -0.12
N GLY A 473 -15.62 26.82 -0.88
CA GLY A 473 -16.08 28.13 -0.41
C GLY A 473 -15.10 28.83 0.54
N LEU A 474 -13.85 28.39 0.58
CA LEU A 474 -12.77 28.99 1.36
C LEU A 474 -12.06 30.09 0.55
N ASP A 475 -11.48 31.06 1.25
CA ASP A 475 -10.56 32.02 0.64
C ASP A 475 -9.21 31.30 0.38
N PRO A 476 -8.79 31.14 -0.89
CA PRO A 476 -7.56 30.42 -1.21
C PRO A 476 -6.32 31.20 -0.76
N LEU A 477 -5.32 30.49 -0.24
CA LEU A 477 -4.00 31.09 -0.01
C LEU A 477 -3.35 31.51 -1.34
N SER A 478 -2.82 32.72 -1.37
CA SER A 478 -2.06 33.24 -2.50
C SER A 478 -0.70 32.55 -2.64
N ASN A 479 -0.11 32.58 -3.84
CA ASN A 479 1.23 32.03 -4.08
C ASN A 479 2.29 32.64 -3.13
N ALA A 480 2.15 33.91 -2.77
CA ALA A 480 3.02 34.58 -1.81
C ALA A 480 2.88 34.05 -0.37
N GLU A 481 1.67 33.75 0.08
CA GLU A 481 1.45 33.15 1.41
C GLU A 481 2.00 31.72 1.48
N LEU A 482 1.87 30.99 0.36
CA LEU A 482 2.39 29.63 0.22
C LEU A 482 3.93 29.59 0.11
N GLY A 483 4.56 30.69 -0.34
CA GLY A 483 5.97 30.71 -0.77
C GLY A 483 6.20 30.06 -2.14
N PHE A 484 5.12 29.91 -2.92
CA PHE A 484 5.16 29.33 -4.26
C PHE A 484 5.53 30.36 -5.33
N ASP A 485 5.33 31.65 -5.06
CA ASP A 485 5.71 32.75 -5.95
C ASP A 485 7.21 32.79 -6.21
N GLU A 486 8.03 32.59 -5.17
CA GLU A 486 9.49 32.50 -5.30
C GLU A 486 9.92 31.32 -6.19
N ILE A 487 9.21 30.18 -6.08
CA ILE A 487 9.45 28.99 -6.91
C ILE A 487 9.06 29.27 -8.37
N LEU A 488 7.91 29.92 -8.60
CA LEU A 488 7.48 30.29 -9.95
C LEU A 488 8.48 31.23 -10.62
N ASP A 489 8.92 32.27 -9.90
CA ASP A 489 9.91 33.24 -10.39
C ASP A 489 11.26 32.59 -10.69
N ALA A 490 11.75 31.68 -9.83
CA ALA A 490 13.01 30.98 -10.01
C ALA A 490 13.02 30.01 -11.20
N HIS A 491 11.85 29.54 -11.63
CA HIS A 491 11.67 28.57 -12.71
C HIS A 491 10.99 29.15 -13.97
N ASP A 492 10.97 30.49 -14.11
CA ASP A 492 10.38 31.22 -15.24
C ASP A 492 8.92 30.81 -15.54
N GLN A 493 8.15 30.46 -14.50
CA GLN A 493 6.73 30.11 -14.62
C GLN A 493 5.85 31.36 -14.57
N HIS A 494 4.60 31.24 -15.05
CA HIS A 494 3.65 32.34 -14.96
C HIS A 494 3.25 32.58 -13.49
N PRO A 495 3.20 33.83 -12.99
CA PRO A 495 2.94 34.12 -11.57
C PRO A 495 1.53 33.70 -11.10
N ASP A 496 0.57 33.65 -12.03
CA ASP A 496 -0.80 33.18 -11.75
C ASP A 496 -0.95 31.64 -11.81
N THR A 497 0.14 30.89 -12.02
CA THR A 497 0.10 29.42 -11.94
C THR A 497 -0.19 29.01 -10.49
N GLU A 498 -1.36 28.41 -10.26
CA GLU A 498 -1.76 27.93 -8.93
C GLU A 498 -0.95 26.70 -8.50
N ALA A 499 -0.85 26.43 -7.20
CA ALA A 499 0.03 25.40 -6.68
C ALA A 499 -0.55 23.97 -6.86
N PRO A 500 0.29 22.95 -7.13
CA PRO A 500 -0.13 21.56 -7.09
C PRO A 500 -0.76 21.21 -5.74
N LEU A 501 -1.84 20.41 -5.72
CA LEU A 501 -2.61 20.13 -4.51
C LEU A 501 -1.76 19.62 -3.33
N TRP A 502 -0.83 18.69 -3.57
CA TRP A 502 0.02 18.16 -2.50
C TRP A 502 0.91 19.25 -1.88
N TYR A 503 1.52 20.10 -2.70
CA TYR A 503 2.30 21.24 -2.20
C TYR A 503 1.41 22.22 -1.43
N TYR A 504 0.22 22.54 -1.95
CA TYR A 504 -0.71 23.45 -1.30
C TYR A 504 -1.09 22.95 0.10
N VAL A 505 -1.46 21.67 0.24
CA VAL A 505 -1.85 21.08 1.55
C VAL A 505 -0.72 21.20 2.58
N LEU A 506 0.52 20.94 2.17
CA LEU A 506 1.69 21.05 3.05
C LEU A 506 1.98 22.50 3.46
N ALA A 507 1.99 23.42 2.48
CA ALA A 507 2.21 24.84 2.75
C ALA A 507 1.04 25.47 3.53
N GLU A 508 -0.19 25.02 3.32
CA GLU A 508 -1.37 25.45 4.07
C GLU A 508 -1.25 25.05 5.55
N ALA A 509 -0.83 23.83 5.85
CA ALA A 509 -0.58 23.39 7.23
C ALA A 509 0.47 24.29 7.93
N ARG A 510 1.58 24.58 7.26
CA ARG A 510 2.60 25.51 7.74
C ARG A 510 2.02 26.91 8.03
N VAL A 511 1.21 27.45 7.12
CA VAL A 511 0.62 28.80 7.26
C VAL A 511 -0.43 28.85 8.36
N ALA A 512 -1.30 27.84 8.45
CA ALA A 512 -2.44 27.82 9.36
C ALA A 512 -2.04 27.52 10.81
N SER A 513 -1.15 26.55 11.02
CA SER A 513 -0.85 25.99 12.36
C SER A 513 0.64 25.94 12.69
N GLY A 514 1.51 26.41 11.78
CA GLY A 514 2.95 26.17 11.91
C GLY A 514 3.33 24.71 11.61
N GLY A 515 2.45 23.95 10.96
CA GLY A 515 2.65 22.54 10.63
C GLY A 515 2.28 21.58 11.76
N ASP A 516 1.51 22.03 12.75
CA ASP A 516 1.06 21.20 13.87
C ASP A 516 -0.05 20.21 13.45
N HIS A 517 -0.94 20.68 12.58
CA HIS A 517 -2.02 19.91 11.95
C HIS A 517 -2.25 20.40 10.52
N LEU A 518 -2.96 19.60 9.72
CA LEU A 518 -3.38 19.97 8.37
C LEU A 518 -4.18 21.28 8.38
N GLY A 519 -4.01 22.08 7.34
CA GLY A 519 -4.84 23.27 7.12
C GLY A 519 -6.27 22.91 6.69
N PRO A 520 -7.14 23.93 6.44
CA PRO A 520 -8.55 23.71 6.16
C PRO A 520 -8.84 22.79 4.95
N VAL A 521 -8.14 22.97 3.81
CA VAL A 521 -8.34 22.13 2.63
C VAL A 521 -7.86 20.70 2.88
N GLY A 522 -6.64 20.55 3.41
CA GLY A 522 -6.07 19.25 3.74
C GLY A 522 -6.96 18.45 4.70
N SER A 523 -7.38 19.10 5.78
CA SER A 523 -8.25 18.55 6.81
C SER A 523 -9.59 18.12 6.24
N ARG A 524 -10.21 18.96 5.40
CA ARG A 524 -11.51 18.65 4.79
C ARG A 524 -11.42 17.40 3.93
N ILE A 525 -10.41 17.28 3.07
CA ILE A 525 -10.24 16.09 2.21
C ILE A 525 -10.04 14.83 3.05
N VAL A 526 -9.16 14.88 4.06
CA VAL A 526 -8.82 13.73 4.91
C VAL A 526 -10.01 13.28 5.76
N ALA A 527 -10.59 14.19 6.52
CA ALA A 527 -11.67 13.88 7.45
C ALA A 527 -12.98 13.50 6.71
N GLU A 528 -13.36 14.18 5.62
CA GLU A 528 -14.54 13.80 4.82
C GLU A 528 -14.42 12.35 4.31
N THR A 529 -13.22 11.99 3.85
CA THR A 529 -12.95 10.65 3.33
C THR A 529 -13.04 9.61 4.44
N LEU A 530 -12.26 9.74 5.53
CA LEU A 530 -12.22 8.72 6.58
C LEU A 530 -13.57 8.58 7.29
N VAL A 531 -14.21 9.69 7.67
CA VAL A 531 -15.55 9.67 8.28
C VAL A 531 -16.57 9.04 7.33
N GLY A 532 -16.46 9.35 6.03
CA GLY A 532 -17.38 8.80 5.04
C GLY A 532 -17.18 7.32 4.76
N LEU A 533 -15.94 6.83 4.76
CA LEU A 533 -15.64 5.40 4.61
C LEU A 533 -16.18 4.62 5.81
N ILE A 534 -15.91 5.06 7.04
CA ILE A 534 -16.44 4.44 8.27
C ILE A 534 -17.98 4.47 8.26
N GLY A 535 -18.58 5.62 7.94
CA GLY A 535 -20.04 5.77 7.88
C GLY A 535 -20.72 4.99 6.74
N SER A 536 -19.95 4.54 5.74
CA SER A 536 -20.45 3.69 4.64
C SER A 536 -20.34 2.19 4.93
N ASP A 537 -19.50 1.79 5.89
CA ASP A 537 -19.33 0.40 6.29
C ASP A 537 -20.58 -0.09 7.06
N PRO A 538 -21.30 -1.11 6.55
CA PRO A 538 -22.49 -1.64 7.21
C PRO A 538 -22.18 -2.32 8.57
N SER A 539 -20.91 -2.63 8.84
CA SER A 539 -20.45 -3.24 10.08
C SER A 539 -19.84 -2.25 11.09
N SER A 540 -19.68 -0.98 10.72
CA SER A 540 -19.20 0.06 11.63
C SER A 540 -20.18 0.28 12.79
N PHE A 541 -19.65 0.67 13.95
CA PHE A 541 -20.47 1.06 15.09
C PHE A 541 -21.41 2.23 14.74
N LEU A 542 -21.00 3.15 13.85
CA LEU A 542 -21.85 4.25 13.38
C LEU A 542 -23.12 3.77 12.69
N THR A 543 -23.10 2.57 12.09
CA THR A 543 -24.25 1.97 11.41
C THR A 543 -25.01 1.01 12.33
N VAL A 544 -24.28 0.15 13.04
CA VAL A 544 -24.86 -0.94 13.85
C VAL A 544 -25.39 -0.44 15.19
N GLN A 545 -24.62 0.41 15.88
CA GLN A 545 -24.97 0.96 17.20
C GLN A 545 -24.40 2.39 17.34
N PRO A 546 -25.06 3.42 16.75
CA PRO A 546 -24.50 4.77 16.68
C PRO A 546 -24.19 5.46 18.02
N GLY A 547 -24.78 4.97 19.12
CA GLY A 547 -24.51 5.44 20.48
C GLY A 547 -23.57 4.53 21.26
N TRP A 548 -22.84 3.64 20.58
CA TRP A 548 -21.81 2.83 21.19
C TRP A 548 -20.65 3.71 21.65
N THR A 549 -20.09 3.37 22.81
CA THR A 549 -18.84 3.92 23.35
C THR A 549 -17.88 2.77 23.64
N PRO A 550 -16.56 3.02 23.68
CA PRO A 550 -15.56 2.01 23.97
C PRO A 550 -15.88 1.21 25.22
N SER A 551 -15.61 -0.09 25.15
CA SER A 551 -15.94 -1.04 26.22
C SER A 551 -14.74 -1.81 26.76
N LEU A 552 -13.62 -1.78 26.03
CA LEU A 552 -12.37 -2.36 26.51
C LEU A 552 -11.76 -1.49 27.63
N PRO A 553 -10.92 -2.08 28.51
CA PRO A 553 -10.18 -1.31 29.50
C PRO A 553 -9.39 -0.16 28.87
N ALA A 554 -9.61 1.06 29.38
CA ALA A 554 -8.96 2.28 28.91
C ALA A 554 -8.23 2.99 30.07
N PRO A 555 -7.08 2.46 30.53
CA PRO A 555 -6.32 3.03 31.64
C PRO A 555 -5.81 4.45 31.40
N ASN A 556 -5.57 4.86 30.15
CA ASN A 556 -5.19 6.21 29.78
C ASN A 556 -6.42 7.11 29.68
N SER A 557 -7.42 6.74 28.89
CA SER A 557 -8.50 7.70 28.53
C SER A 557 -9.71 7.67 29.47
N GLY A 558 -9.98 6.54 30.13
CA GLY A 558 -11.15 6.34 31.01
C GLY A 558 -12.32 5.62 30.32
N GLN A 559 -13.36 5.26 31.09
CA GLN A 559 -14.37 4.26 30.71
C GLN A 559 -15.29 4.56 29.51
N ASP A 560 -15.24 5.76 28.93
CA ASP A 560 -16.09 6.17 27.80
C ASP A 560 -15.27 6.69 26.61
N ASP A 561 -13.96 6.46 26.62
CA ASP A 561 -13.04 6.89 25.57
C ASP A 561 -11.96 5.82 25.36
N PHE A 562 -11.24 5.88 24.24
CA PHE A 562 -10.22 4.89 23.90
C PHE A 562 -9.21 5.45 22.92
N SER A 563 -7.96 5.48 23.34
CA SER A 563 -6.83 5.94 22.56
C SER A 563 -5.99 4.77 22.02
N VAL A 564 -5.09 5.08 21.08
CA VAL A 564 -4.02 4.16 20.68
C VAL A 564 -3.12 3.78 21.85
N ALA A 565 -2.95 4.66 22.86
CA ALA A 565 -2.23 4.31 24.08
C ALA A 565 -2.97 3.21 24.87
N ASP A 566 -4.30 3.30 24.98
CA ASP A 566 -5.13 2.25 25.60
C ASP A 566 -5.07 0.94 24.80
N LEU A 567 -5.08 1.00 23.46
CA LEU A 567 -4.91 -0.16 22.59
C LEU A 567 -3.58 -0.85 22.88
N LEU A 568 -2.49 -0.09 22.90
CA LEU A 568 -1.13 -0.62 23.08
C LEU A 568 -0.93 -1.20 24.49
N GLU A 569 -1.43 -0.53 25.53
CA GLU A 569 -1.37 -1.06 26.90
C GLU A 569 -2.26 -2.30 27.07
N PHE A 570 -3.44 -2.34 26.44
CA PHE A 570 -4.29 -3.52 26.48
C PHE A 570 -3.69 -4.71 25.72
N ALA A 571 -3.01 -4.45 24.60
CA ALA A 571 -2.41 -5.47 23.76
C ALA A 571 -1.08 -6.01 24.31
N LEU A 572 -0.23 -5.13 24.86
CA LEU A 572 1.17 -5.43 25.18
C LEU A 572 1.54 -5.24 26.65
N GLY A 573 0.62 -4.72 27.47
CA GLY A 573 0.86 -4.53 28.91
C GLY A 573 1.09 -5.86 29.63
N GLU A 574 2.01 -5.84 30.60
CA GLU A 574 2.12 -6.94 31.56
C GLU A 574 1.08 -6.74 32.67
N ASP A 575 0.30 -7.79 32.99
CA ASP A 575 -0.62 -7.84 34.14
C ASP A 575 0.08 -7.62 35.51
#